data_AF-A0A316U8Q9-F1
#
_entry.id   AF-A0A316U8Q9-F1
#
_cell.length_a   1.000
_cell.length_b   1.000
_cell.length_c   1.000
_cell.angle_alpha   90.00
_cell.angle_beta   90.00
_cell.angle_gamma   90.00
#
_symmetry.space_group_name_H-M   'P 1'
#
loop_
_entity.id
_entity.type
_entity.pdbx_description
1 polymer ?
#
loop_
_entity_poly.entity_id
_entity_poly.type
_entity_poly.pdbx_seq_one_letter_code
_entity_poly.pdbx_strand_id
1 'polypeptide(L)'
;MFQRSLARSSRSLLIDVHSHYTPPRLAANVSAAGPSGSAPSKGQDDTIASPSRATKLAFMDRHGISQSVISIPPLTSLTSTPEEALKVVLDANTDLERYCTPQEGESQDGPSSIFSPGSAKQQNASSLGIPPKDRIHAFAVLPPPVKGKLSQHSVLDVLESARSSESMVGVTLSTDGLGKGLGDLELESVWSKAGELGLTIFVHPPNMELKLGLETSSASAVFDAPHRVALAASHLILSGVLDRHPTLKVLLSYSSGSLPFLSSRLSTLYRSDPHFTPSRQHARLANPDPRFYLSRLHYDSLGAYGPEELQSLARLIGRSERFKLGKGGTYNTPALGSEEEAEEVKRGGERILFGSDHPVFPPLQEDVPEQGYDTPQWGSVVDGLTAIRLTRGWDEETRRAVVGGNAQRLLGL
;
A
#
# COMPACT_ATOMS: atom_id res chain seq x y z
N MET A 1 -14.12 0.49 -30.09
CA MET A 1 -13.85 -0.81 -30.76
C MET A 1 -12.68 -1.61 -30.15
N PHE A 2 -11.98 -1.09 -29.12
CA PHE A 2 -10.81 -1.73 -28.49
C PHE A 2 -11.11 -2.65 -27.29
N GLN A 3 -12.31 -2.61 -26.70
CA GLN A 3 -12.75 -3.59 -25.70
C GLN A 3 -12.84 -5.04 -26.23
N ARG A 4 -12.78 -5.24 -27.55
CA ARG A 4 -12.92 -6.55 -28.19
C ARG A 4 -11.59 -7.28 -28.46
N SER A 5 -10.43 -6.61 -28.37
CA SER A 5 -9.15 -7.27 -28.68
C SER A 5 -8.54 -8.04 -27.50
N LEU A 6 -9.08 -7.92 -26.29
CA LEU A 6 -8.65 -8.65 -25.09
C LEU A 6 -9.40 -9.98 -24.88
N ALA A 7 -10.16 -10.45 -25.88
CA ALA A 7 -11.21 -11.42 -25.65
C ALA A 7 -10.82 -12.92 -25.81
N ARG A 8 -9.56 -13.29 -26.07
CA ARG A 8 -9.22 -14.69 -26.42
C ARG A 8 -8.01 -15.35 -25.74
N SER A 9 -7.43 -14.77 -24.70
CA SER A 9 -6.50 -15.47 -23.79
C SER A 9 -6.59 -14.84 -22.41
N SER A 10 -6.80 -15.64 -21.35
CA SER A 10 -6.89 -15.27 -19.92
C SER A 10 -6.97 -13.75 -19.63
N ARG A 11 -8.19 -13.21 -19.52
CA ARG A 11 -8.41 -11.77 -19.27
C ARG A 11 -7.75 -11.38 -17.94
N SER A 12 -6.87 -10.38 -17.95
CA SER A 12 -6.15 -9.91 -16.76
C SER A 12 -7.10 -9.26 -15.77
N LEU A 13 -7.02 -9.66 -14.50
CA LEU A 13 -7.77 -9.04 -13.41
C LEU A 13 -7.13 -7.69 -13.05
N LEU A 14 -7.96 -6.67 -12.83
CA LEU A 14 -7.53 -5.40 -12.23
C LEU A 14 -7.68 -5.52 -10.71
N ILE A 15 -6.59 -5.42 -9.97
CA ILE A 15 -6.58 -5.57 -8.51
C ILE A 15 -6.06 -4.28 -7.88
N ASP A 16 -6.91 -3.65 -7.08
CA ASP A 16 -6.59 -2.43 -6.32
C ASP A 16 -6.09 -2.81 -4.92
N VAL A 17 -4.79 -2.71 -4.67
CA VAL A 17 -4.19 -3.12 -3.38
C VAL A 17 -4.11 -2.00 -2.34
N HIS A 18 -4.51 -0.78 -2.69
CA HIS A 18 -4.42 0.36 -1.79
C HIS A 18 -5.71 1.15 -1.87
N SER A 19 -6.64 0.76 -1.01
CA SER A 19 -7.90 1.46 -0.76
C SER A 19 -8.24 1.40 0.73
N HIS A 20 -8.94 2.40 1.22
CA HIS A 20 -9.23 2.57 2.63
C HIS A 20 -10.69 2.31 2.97
N TYR A 21 -10.89 1.83 4.20
CA TYR A 21 -12.19 1.72 4.84
C TYR A 21 -12.01 2.07 6.32
N THR A 22 -12.90 2.90 6.88
CA THR A 22 -12.93 3.19 8.31
C THR A 22 -14.26 2.68 8.88
N PRO A 23 -14.25 1.62 9.72
CA PRO A 23 -15.46 1.12 10.34
C PRO A 23 -16.20 2.22 11.13
N PRO A 24 -17.55 2.28 11.08
CA PRO A 24 -18.32 3.29 11.83
C PRO A 24 -18.03 3.30 13.33
N ARG A 25 -17.83 2.10 13.92
CA ARG A 25 -17.44 1.94 15.32
C ARG A 25 -16.09 2.59 15.62
N LEU A 26 -15.13 2.43 14.70
CA LEU A 26 -13.82 3.03 14.83
C LEU A 26 -13.87 4.55 14.66
N ALA A 27 -14.63 5.04 13.68
CA ALA A 27 -14.85 6.47 13.50
C ALA A 27 -15.43 7.13 14.76
N ALA A 28 -16.41 6.49 15.41
CA ALA A 28 -16.96 6.96 16.68
C ALA A 28 -15.92 7.01 17.81
N ASN A 29 -15.04 6.00 17.91
CA ASN A 29 -13.96 5.97 18.91
C ASN A 29 -12.95 7.10 18.68
N VAL A 30 -12.59 7.38 17.41
CA VAL A 30 -11.69 8.49 17.05
C VAL A 30 -12.31 9.83 17.42
N SER A 31 -13.59 10.04 17.10
CA SER A 31 -14.30 11.27 17.48
C SER A 31 -14.43 11.46 19.00
N ALA A 32 -14.60 10.37 19.75
CA ALA A 32 -14.72 10.40 21.20
C ALA A 32 -13.39 10.66 21.93
N ALA A 33 -12.25 10.27 21.33
CA ALA A 33 -10.92 10.48 21.91
C ALA A 33 -10.47 11.96 21.90
N GLY A 34 -11.17 12.82 21.15
CA GLY A 34 -10.84 14.25 20.99
C GLY A 34 -9.57 14.47 20.17
N PRO A 35 -9.33 15.70 19.67
CA PRO A 35 -8.11 16.00 18.92
C PRO A 35 -6.89 15.84 19.84
N SER A 36 -6.04 14.86 19.54
CA SER A 36 -4.73 14.74 20.18
C SER A 36 -3.81 15.86 19.67
N GLY A 37 -4.02 17.09 20.15
CA GLY A 37 -3.04 18.17 20.04
C GLY A 37 -2.75 18.73 18.64
N SER A 38 -3.72 18.77 17.74
CA SER A 38 -3.73 19.66 16.58
C SER A 38 -5.15 20.20 16.38
N ALA A 39 -5.27 21.53 16.25
CA ALA A 39 -6.52 22.15 15.86
C ALA A 39 -6.87 21.70 14.44
N PRO A 40 -8.15 21.44 14.12
CA PRO A 40 -8.55 21.04 12.78
C PRO A 40 -8.20 22.16 11.79
N SER A 41 -7.46 21.82 10.74
CA SER A 41 -7.26 22.71 9.61
C SER A 41 -8.64 22.91 8.96
N LYS A 42 -9.14 24.15 9.03
CA LYS A 42 -10.42 24.52 8.40
C LYS A 42 -10.34 24.23 6.90
N GLY A 43 -11.00 23.16 6.45
CA GLY A 43 -11.17 22.88 5.02
C GLY A 43 -11.19 21.41 4.63
N GLN A 44 -10.72 20.50 5.48
CA GLN A 44 -10.91 19.06 5.30
C GLN A 44 -12.16 18.65 6.06
N ASP A 45 -13.21 18.29 5.33
CA ASP A 45 -14.38 17.64 5.94
C ASP A 45 -13.87 16.27 6.44
N ASP A 46 -13.43 16.20 7.71
CA ASP A 46 -12.83 15.03 8.38
C ASP A 46 -13.77 13.81 8.48
N THR A 47 -14.90 13.87 7.77
CA THR A 47 -15.87 12.80 7.61
C THR A 47 -16.15 12.58 6.14
N ILE A 48 -15.16 12.12 5.36
CA ILE A 48 -15.51 11.26 4.22
C ILE A 48 -16.13 10.01 4.85
N ALA A 49 -17.46 10.00 4.95
CA ALA A 49 -18.22 8.88 5.48
C ALA A 49 -17.75 7.61 4.75
N SER A 50 -17.27 6.62 5.51
CA SER A 50 -16.72 5.43 4.90
C SER A 50 -17.77 4.75 4.03
N PRO A 51 -17.45 4.51 2.74
CA PRO A 51 -18.45 4.07 1.79
C PRO A 51 -18.99 2.71 2.22
N SER A 52 -20.31 2.56 2.12
CA SER A 52 -20.95 1.26 2.29
C SER A 52 -20.32 0.24 1.34
N ARG A 53 -20.44 -1.05 1.67
CA ARG A 53 -19.94 -2.13 0.80
C ARG A 53 -20.54 -2.03 -0.62
N ALA A 54 -21.83 -1.72 -0.72
CA ALA A 54 -22.51 -1.48 -2.00
C ALA A 54 -21.88 -0.30 -2.78
N THR A 55 -21.57 0.81 -2.10
CA THR A 55 -20.90 1.96 -2.71
C THR A 55 -19.49 1.60 -3.21
N LYS A 56 -18.73 0.82 -2.43
CA LYS A 56 -17.41 0.32 -2.83
C LYS A 56 -17.50 -0.60 -4.04
N LEU A 57 -18.47 -1.52 -4.08
CA LEU A 57 -18.70 -2.39 -5.24
C LEU A 57 -19.10 -1.60 -6.48
N ALA A 58 -19.95 -0.58 -6.34
CA ALA A 58 -20.32 0.31 -7.44
C ALA A 58 -19.10 1.09 -7.97
N PHE A 59 -18.23 1.58 -7.08
CA PHE A 59 -16.94 2.17 -7.45
C PHE A 59 -16.09 1.16 -8.23
N MET A 60 -15.96 -0.08 -7.73
CA MET A 60 -15.16 -1.10 -8.39
C MET A 60 -15.69 -1.43 -9.78
N ASP A 61 -17.01 -1.60 -9.93
CA ASP A 61 -17.65 -1.94 -11.21
C ASP A 61 -17.53 -0.81 -12.23
N ARG A 62 -17.69 0.43 -11.78
CA ARG A 62 -17.48 1.64 -12.60
C ARG A 62 -16.07 1.72 -13.18
N HIS A 63 -15.08 1.29 -12.41
CA HIS A 63 -13.67 1.36 -12.75
C HIS A 63 -13.10 0.04 -13.33
N GLY A 64 -13.92 -1.00 -13.43
CA GLY A 64 -13.48 -2.33 -13.89
C GLY A 64 -12.53 -3.04 -12.91
N ILE A 65 -12.48 -2.60 -11.65
CA ILE A 65 -11.65 -3.21 -10.59
C ILE A 65 -12.26 -4.55 -10.24
N SER A 66 -11.54 -5.63 -10.48
CA SER A 66 -12.01 -7.00 -10.27
C SER A 66 -12.02 -7.36 -8.79
N GLN A 67 -10.93 -7.05 -8.09
CA GLN A 67 -10.76 -7.26 -6.66
C GLN A 67 -10.14 -6.01 -6.01
N SER A 68 -10.46 -5.76 -4.75
CA SER A 68 -9.89 -4.66 -3.97
C SER A 68 -9.42 -5.18 -2.61
N VAL A 69 -8.22 -4.79 -2.21
CA VAL A 69 -7.67 -5.06 -0.88
C VAL A 69 -7.78 -3.76 -0.09
N ILE A 70 -8.64 -3.76 0.93
CA ILE A 70 -8.88 -2.60 1.77
C ILE A 70 -7.99 -2.64 3.02
N SER A 71 -7.62 -1.47 3.51
CA SER A 71 -6.94 -1.28 4.78
C SER A 71 -7.66 -0.22 5.61
N ILE A 72 -7.52 -0.30 6.93
CA ILE A 72 -7.81 0.86 7.77
C ILE A 72 -6.50 1.66 7.86
N PRO A 73 -6.52 2.97 7.59
CA PRO A 73 -5.36 3.82 7.83
C PRO A 73 -4.82 3.59 9.25
N PRO A 74 -3.50 3.45 9.43
CA PRO A 74 -2.91 3.15 10.72
C PRO A 74 -3.36 4.14 11.79
N LEU A 75 -3.78 3.58 12.91
CA LEU A 75 -4.33 4.32 14.03
C LEU A 75 -3.19 4.99 14.82
N THR A 76 -3.37 6.23 15.24
CA THR A 76 -2.45 6.92 16.15
C THR A 76 -3.15 7.35 17.42
N SER A 77 -2.52 7.10 18.56
CA SER A 77 -2.86 7.72 19.85
C SER A 77 -4.33 7.61 20.28
N LEU A 78 -5.03 6.52 19.91
CA LEU A 78 -6.48 6.40 20.15
C LEU A 78 -6.87 6.06 21.58
N THR A 79 -5.97 5.46 22.36
CA THR A 79 -6.33 4.92 23.68
C THR A 79 -5.29 5.26 24.73
N SER A 80 -5.74 5.29 25.99
CA SER A 80 -4.87 5.61 27.12
C SER A 80 -4.10 4.39 27.62
N THR A 81 -4.55 3.18 27.26
CA THR A 81 -3.98 1.90 27.73
C THR A 81 -3.73 0.89 26.60
N PRO A 82 -2.77 -0.05 26.78
CA PRO A 82 -2.54 -1.16 25.86
C PRO A 82 -3.75 -2.09 25.65
N GLU A 83 -4.52 -2.37 26.69
CA GLU A 83 -5.67 -3.27 26.63
C GLU A 83 -6.81 -2.69 25.78
N GLU A 84 -7.08 -1.39 25.94
CA GLU A 84 -8.05 -0.69 25.09
C GLU A 84 -7.61 -0.67 23.63
N ALA A 85 -6.31 -0.46 23.36
CA ALA A 85 -5.78 -0.44 22.00
C ALA A 85 -5.97 -1.79 21.31
N LEU A 86 -5.66 -2.88 22.02
CA LEU A 86 -5.86 -4.23 21.52
C LEU A 86 -7.33 -4.50 21.24
N LYS A 87 -8.22 -4.10 22.16
CA LYS A 87 -9.67 -4.24 21.95
C LYS A 87 -10.14 -3.51 20.71
N VAL A 88 -9.72 -2.25 20.51
CA VAL A 88 -10.07 -1.45 19.33
C VAL A 88 -9.58 -2.11 18.03
N VAL A 89 -8.38 -2.70 18.05
CA VAL A 89 -7.79 -3.39 16.89
C VAL A 89 -8.54 -4.68 16.55
N LEU A 90 -8.87 -5.49 17.55
CA LEU A 90 -9.66 -6.71 17.36
C LEU A 90 -11.07 -6.40 16.85
N ASP A 91 -11.68 -5.35 17.41
CA ASP A 91 -12.96 -4.82 16.97
C ASP A 91 -12.87 -4.36 15.49
N ALA A 92 -11.85 -3.56 15.15
CA ALA A 92 -11.61 -3.10 13.77
C ALA A 92 -11.39 -4.25 12.77
N ASN A 93 -10.63 -5.28 13.14
CA ASN A 93 -10.39 -6.46 12.29
C ASN A 93 -11.65 -7.28 12.07
N THR A 94 -12.50 -7.40 13.10
CA THR A 94 -13.82 -8.04 12.99
C THR A 94 -14.73 -7.26 12.02
N ASP A 95 -14.70 -5.93 12.09
CA ASP A 95 -15.48 -5.08 11.20
C ASP A 95 -15.00 -5.17 9.74
N LEU A 96 -13.67 -5.26 9.52
CA LEU A 96 -13.08 -5.50 8.20
C LEU A 96 -13.52 -6.84 7.60
N GLU A 97 -13.46 -7.91 8.37
CA GLU A 97 -13.87 -9.25 7.92
C GLU A 97 -15.35 -9.28 7.55
N ARG A 98 -16.18 -8.62 8.37
CA ARG A 98 -17.61 -8.45 8.08
C ARG A 98 -17.85 -7.64 6.81
N TYR A 99 -17.05 -6.60 6.55
CA TYR A 99 -17.16 -5.79 5.34
C TYR A 99 -16.76 -6.56 4.06
N CYS A 100 -15.77 -7.46 4.16
CA CYS A 100 -15.36 -8.29 3.04
C CYS A 100 -16.47 -9.30 2.66
N THR A 101 -17.14 -9.86 3.68
CA THR A 101 -18.15 -10.91 3.53
C THR A 101 -19.52 -10.37 3.11
N PRO A 102 -20.13 -10.87 2.01
CA PRO A 102 -21.50 -10.50 1.62
C PRO A 102 -22.50 -10.76 2.75
N GLN A 103 -23.38 -9.80 3.04
CA GLN A 103 -24.43 -9.96 4.04
C GLN A 103 -25.76 -10.39 3.39
N GLU A 104 -26.53 -11.23 4.08
CA GLU A 104 -27.88 -11.61 3.62
C GLU A 104 -28.79 -10.38 3.54
N GLY A 105 -29.35 -10.09 2.36
CA GLY A 105 -30.26 -8.96 2.13
C GLY A 105 -29.60 -7.68 1.57
N GLU A 106 -28.31 -7.68 1.26
CA GLU A 106 -27.72 -6.61 0.42
C GLU A 106 -28.34 -6.66 -0.99
N SER A 107 -29.27 -5.75 -1.28
CA SER A 107 -29.71 -5.50 -2.65
C SER A 107 -28.52 -5.01 -3.47
N GLN A 108 -28.31 -5.59 -4.65
CA GLN A 108 -27.32 -5.06 -5.62
C GLN A 108 -27.67 -3.64 -6.07
N ASP A 109 -28.90 -3.21 -5.83
CA ASP A 109 -29.35 -1.83 -5.99
C ASP A 109 -29.13 -1.09 -4.66
N GLY A 110 -28.01 -0.39 -4.55
CA GLY A 110 -27.75 0.55 -3.45
C GLY A 110 -28.70 1.75 -3.50
N PRO A 111 -28.80 2.55 -2.41
CA PRO A 111 -29.59 3.76 -2.41
C PRO A 111 -29.12 4.69 -3.54
N SER A 112 -30.07 5.32 -4.22
CA SER A 112 -29.88 6.31 -5.28
C SER A 112 -29.15 7.54 -4.73
N SER A 113 -27.85 7.39 -4.53
CA SER A 113 -26.89 8.46 -4.42
C SER A 113 -26.59 8.98 -5.83
N ILE A 114 -26.00 10.16 -5.93
CA ILE A 114 -25.58 10.84 -7.17
C ILE A 114 -24.66 9.95 -8.05
N PHE A 115 -24.25 8.78 -7.54
CA PHE A 115 -23.47 7.73 -8.19
C PHE A 115 -24.30 6.56 -8.76
N SER A 116 -25.61 6.73 -9.01
CA SER A 116 -26.42 5.71 -9.70
C SER A 116 -25.76 5.28 -11.02
N PRO A 117 -25.70 3.97 -11.34
CA PRO A 117 -25.03 3.48 -12.52
C PRO A 117 -25.83 3.86 -13.78
N GLY A 118 -25.40 4.95 -14.44
CA GLY A 118 -25.76 5.25 -15.82
C GLY A 118 -25.28 4.13 -16.74
N SER A 119 -26.04 3.85 -17.77
CA SER A 119 -25.91 2.73 -18.71
C SER A 119 -24.61 2.73 -19.51
N ALA A 120 -23.49 2.37 -18.88
CA ALA A 120 -22.25 2.05 -19.56
C ALA A 120 -22.11 0.52 -19.66
N LYS A 121 -21.91 0.01 -20.88
CA LYS A 121 -21.45 -1.37 -21.12
C LYS A 121 -20.02 -1.53 -20.59
N GLN A 122 -19.84 -1.58 -19.28
CA GLN A 122 -18.57 -1.82 -18.59
C GLN A 122 -18.56 -3.23 -18.02
N GLN A 123 -17.41 -3.90 -18.09
CA GLN A 123 -17.25 -5.30 -17.73
C GLN A 123 -17.52 -5.48 -16.22
N ASN A 124 -18.68 -6.01 -15.88
CA ASN A 124 -19.07 -6.34 -14.52
C ASN A 124 -18.16 -7.48 -14.01
N ALA A 125 -17.79 -7.51 -12.74
CA ALA A 125 -17.00 -8.63 -12.19
C ALA A 125 -17.70 -9.99 -12.30
N SER A 126 -19.03 -10.00 -12.42
CA SER A 126 -19.82 -11.19 -12.78
C SER A 126 -19.46 -11.75 -14.16
N SER A 127 -18.98 -10.92 -15.08
CA SER A 127 -18.46 -11.34 -16.40
C SER A 127 -17.03 -11.90 -16.36
N LEU A 128 -16.33 -11.73 -15.24
CA LEU A 128 -14.99 -12.29 -14.96
C LEU A 128 -15.05 -13.56 -14.11
N GLY A 129 -16.24 -13.96 -13.63
CA GLY A 129 -16.45 -15.19 -12.86
C GLY A 129 -15.95 -15.16 -11.42
N ILE A 130 -15.67 -13.97 -10.85
CA ILE A 130 -15.23 -13.82 -9.47
C ILE A 130 -16.46 -13.85 -8.54
N PRO A 131 -16.52 -14.75 -7.55
CA PRO A 131 -17.60 -14.77 -6.57
C PRO A 131 -17.68 -13.45 -5.80
N PRO A 132 -18.89 -12.97 -5.43
CA PRO A 132 -19.05 -11.73 -4.68
C PRO A 132 -18.27 -11.67 -3.36
N LYS A 133 -17.98 -12.82 -2.76
CA LYS A 133 -17.15 -12.95 -1.54
C LYS A 133 -15.65 -12.74 -1.78
N ASP A 134 -15.16 -12.98 -2.99
CA ASP A 134 -13.73 -12.93 -3.31
C ASP A 134 -13.34 -11.58 -3.95
N ARG A 135 -14.26 -10.62 -3.96
CA ARG A 135 -14.07 -9.29 -4.55
C ARG A 135 -13.41 -8.29 -3.61
N ILE A 136 -13.64 -8.40 -2.31
CA ILE A 136 -13.09 -7.49 -1.32
C ILE A 136 -12.31 -8.33 -0.33
N HIS A 137 -11.03 -8.01 -0.20
CA HIS A 137 -10.09 -8.57 0.77
C HIS A 137 -9.60 -7.46 1.67
N ALA A 138 -8.93 -7.78 2.78
CA ALA A 138 -8.41 -6.78 3.69
C ALA A 138 -6.98 -7.08 4.18
N PHE A 139 -6.28 -6.02 4.57
CA PHE A 139 -5.13 -6.10 5.45
C PHE A 139 -5.58 -5.90 6.89
N ALA A 140 -5.37 -6.90 7.75
CA ALA A 140 -5.69 -6.77 9.17
C ALA A 140 -4.80 -5.70 9.84
N VAL A 141 -5.35 -4.92 10.74
CA VAL A 141 -4.62 -3.87 11.45
C VAL A 141 -3.80 -4.47 12.58
N LEU A 142 -2.54 -4.07 12.69
CA LEU A 142 -1.72 -4.34 13.87
C LEU A 142 -1.90 -3.25 14.95
N PRO A 143 -1.70 -3.60 16.23
CA PRO A 143 -1.78 -2.63 17.32
C PRO A 143 -0.88 -1.41 17.10
N PRO A 144 -1.41 -0.19 17.30
CA PRO A 144 -0.63 1.03 17.15
C PRO A 144 0.38 1.21 18.30
N PRO A 145 1.33 2.14 18.18
CA PRO A 145 2.16 2.55 19.30
C PRO A 145 1.29 3.11 20.43
N VAL A 146 1.51 2.65 21.66
CA VAL A 146 0.77 3.08 22.86
C VAL A 146 1.70 3.38 24.02
N LYS A 147 1.23 4.20 24.97
CA LYS A 147 1.93 4.42 26.24
C LYS A 147 1.79 3.17 27.10
N GLY A 148 2.91 2.47 27.32
CA GLY A 148 2.94 1.19 28.03
C GLY A 148 3.53 0.08 27.17
N LYS A 149 3.63 -1.12 27.71
CA LYS A 149 4.17 -2.27 26.97
C LYS A 149 3.02 -3.16 26.52
N LEU A 150 2.75 -3.19 25.21
CA LEU A 150 1.89 -4.21 24.61
C LEU A 150 2.54 -5.59 24.79
N SER A 151 1.73 -6.58 25.15
CA SER A 151 2.18 -7.97 25.17
C SER A 151 2.54 -8.40 23.75
N GLN A 152 3.76 -8.89 23.55
CA GLN A 152 4.17 -9.43 22.25
C GLN A 152 3.24 -10.56 21.82
N HIS A 153 2.79 -11.41 22.75
CA HIS A 153 1.87 -12.50 22.46
C HIS A 153 0.59 -12.00 21.77
N SER A 154 0.00 -10.93 22.28
CA SER A 154 -1.23 -10.36 21.71
C SER A 154 -1.04 -9.83 20.29
N VAL A 155 0.13 -9.28 19.95
CA VAL A 155 0.44 -8.84 18.58
C VAL A 155 0.59 -10.06 17.65
N LEU A 156 1.21 -11.14 18.14
CA LEU A 156 1.36 -12.38 17.38
C LEU A 156 0.02 -13.08 17.16
N ASP A 157 -0.89 -13.05 18.13
CA ASP A 157 -2.23 -13.62 18.02
C ASP A 157 -3.05 -12.93 16.91
N VAL A 158 -2.85 -11.61 16.73
CA VAL A 158 -3.47 -10.87 15.60
C VAL A 158 -2.93 -11.37 14.27
N LEU A 159 -1.62 -11.66 14.15
CA LEU A 159 -1.05 -12.24 12.93
C LEU A 159 -1.62 -13.64 12.63
N GLU A 160 -1.75 -14.49 13.65
CA GLU A 160 -2.32 -15.83 13.51
C GLU A 160 -3.80 -15.78 13.11
N SER A 161 -4.55 -14.86 13.71
CA SER A 161 -5.96 -14.62 13.38
C SER A 161 -6.11 -14.13 11.93
N ALA A 162 -5.27 -13.18 11.51
CA ALA A 162 -5.25 -12.71 10.13
C ALA A 162 -4.93 -13.83 9.14
N ARG A 163 -3.97 -14.71 9.45
CA ARG A 163 -3.65 -15.85 8.59
C ARG A 163 -4.79 -16.87 8.48
N SER A 164 -5.61 -16.99 9.52
CA SER A 164 -6.71 -17.96 9.59
C SER A 164 -8.00 -17.47 8.94
N SER A 165 -8.14 -16.16 8.70
CA SER A 165 -9.29 -15.58 8.01
C SER A 165 -9.26 -15.84 6.51
N GLU A 166 -10.42 -16.04 5.90
CA GLU A 166 -10.57 -16.18 4.44
C GLU A 166 -10.50 -14.83 3.70
N SER A 167 -10.74 -13.72 4.40
CA SER A 167 -10.79 -12.37 3.79
C SER A 167 -9.50 -11.56 3.99
N MET A 168 -8.64 -11.97 4.93
CA MET A 168 -7.42 -11.23 5.24
C MET A 168 -6.23 -11.79 4.46
N VAL A 169 -5.56 -10.92 3.70
CA VAL A 169 -4.44 -11.30 2.80
C VAL A 169 -3.08 -10.80 3.28
N GLY A 170 -3.05 -10.17 4.45
CA GLY A 170 -1.87 -9.62 5.07
C GLY A 170 -2.24 -8.74 6.25
N VAL A 171 -1.30 -7.89 6.66
CA VAL A 171 -1.49 -6.94 7.76
C VAL A 171 -0.99 -5.54 7.41
N THR A 172 -1.61 -4.52 7.98
CA THR A 172 -1.16 -3.13 7.88
C THR A 172 -0.34 -2.76 9.11
N LEU A 173 0.80 -2.11 8.89
CA LEU A 173 1.68 -1.60 9.95
C LEU A 173 1.97 -0.10 9.73
N SER A 174 1.86 0.68 10.80
CA SER A 174 2.25 2.09 10.81
C SER A 174 3.75 2.25 10.55
N THR A 175 4.15 3.32 9.87
CA THR A 175 5.57 3.75 9.76
C THR A 175 6.29 3.87 11.09
N ASP A 176 5.55 4.12 12.18
CA ASP A 176 6.09 4.32 13.52
C ASP A 176 6.36 2.98 14.24
N GLY A 177 5.93 1.85 13.65
CA GLY A 177 6.05 0.54 14.27
C GLY A 177 5.30 0.48 15.60
N LEU A 178 5.99 0.05 16.66
CA LEU A 178 5.51 0.12 18.06
C LEU A 178 5.96 1.41 18.78
N GLY A 179 6.46 2.40 18.05
CA GLY A 179 6.76 3.75 18.55
C GLY A 179 8.19 4.21 18.31
N LYS A 180 9.10 3.31 17.95
CA LYS A 180 10.51 3.64 17.63
C LYS A 180 10.88 3.34 16.18
N GLY A 181 9.88 3.22 15.31
CA GLY A 181 10.04 2.95 13.88
C GLY A 181 10.23 1.47 13.55
N LEU A 182 10.35 1.18 12.25
CA LEU A 182 10.33 -0.18 11.72
C LEU A 182 11.60 -1.02 12.01
N GLY A 183 12.70 -0.37 12.37
CA GLY A 183 13.97 -1.03 12.72
C GLY A 183 14.12 -1.45 14.18
N ASP A 184 13.10 -1.22 15.02
CA ASP A 184 13.14 -1.57 16.45
C ASP A 184 13.19 -3.10 16.64
N LEU A 185 14.04 -3.55 17.56
CA LEU A 185 14.15 -4.96 17.96
C LEU A 185 12.87 -5.48 18.62
N GLU A 186 12.00 -4.60 19.15
CA GLU A 186 10.69 -5.02 19.67
C GLU A 186 9.78 -5.62 18.59
N LEU A 187 9.97 -5.22 17.32
CA LEU A 187 9.27 -5.78 16.17
C LEU A 187 9.87 -7.09 15.66
N GLU A 188 11.02 -7.54 16.19
CA GLU A 188 11.72 -8.74 15.68
C GLU A 188 10.82 -9.98 15.69
N SER A 189 10.03 -10.18 16.74
CA SER A 189 9.08 -11.29 16.83
C SER A 189 7.94 -11.17 15.82
N VAL A 190 7.47 -9.94 15.54
CA VAL A 190 6.44 -9.64 14.54
C VAL A 190 6.97 -9.96 13.14
N TRP A 191 8.21 -9.55 12.84
CA TRP A 191 8.88 -9.85 11.58
C TRP A 191 9.06 -11.35 11.36
N SER A 192 9.59 -12.09 12.36
CA SER A 192 9.73 -13.54 12.29
C SER A 192 8.39 -14.21 11.99
N LYS A 193 7.37 -13.87 12.78
CA LYS A 193 6.07 -14.53 12.68
C LYS A 193 5.35 -14.22 11.37
N ALA A 194 5.40 -12.97 10.89
CA ALA A 194 4.83 -12.62 9.60
C ALA A 194 5.54 -13.37 8.45
N GLY A 195 6.88 -13.50 8.52
CA GLY A 195 7.67 -14.27 7.57
C GLY A 195 7.35 -15.77 7.59
N GLU A 196 7.12 -16.36 8.77
CA GLU A 196 6.70 -17.76 8.94
C GLU A 196 5.29 -18.02 8.39
N LEU A 197 4.35 -17.11 8.64
CA LEU A 197 2.97 -17.22 8.16
C LEU A 197 2.82 -16.86 6.68
N GLY A 198 3.85 -16.27 6.06
CA GLY A 198 3.87 -15.83 4.68
C GLY A 198 2.98 -14.61 4.39
N LEU A 199 2.62 -13.86 5.44
CA LEU A 199 1.77 -12.67 5.38
C LEU A 199 2.52 -11.48 4.77
N THR A 200 1.82 -10.73 3.93
CA THR A 200 2.34 -9.46 3.42
C THR A 200 2.10 -8.36 4.44
N ILE A 201 3.13 -7.57 4.75
CA ILE A 201 3.03 -6.39 5.61
C ILE A 201 2.92 -5.16 4.70
N PHE A 202 1.75 -4.53 4.71
CA PHE A 202 1.50 -3.25 4.08
C PHE A 202 1.90 -2.11 5.02
N VAL A 203 2.97 -1.39 4.68
CA VAL A 203 3.45 -0.24 5.45
C VAL A 203 2.76 1.00 4.93
N HIS A 204 1.99 1.63 5.81
CA HIS A 204 1.25 2.84 5.53
C HIS A 204 1.55 3.90 6.61
N PRO A 205 1.57 5.20 6.30
CA PRO A 205 1.68 6.23 7.33
C PRO A 205 0.34 6.41 8.03
N PRO A 206 0.32 6.78 9.32
CA PRO A 206 -0.88 7.26 9.97
C PRO A 206 -1.38 8.58 9.35
N ASN A 207 -2.64 8.92 9.63
CA ASN A 207 -3.28 10.19 9.27
C ASN A 207 -2.77 11.35 10.13
N MET A 208 -1.44 11.54 10.19
CA MET A 208 -0.80 12.62 10.94
C MET A 208 -0.04 13.54 10.01
N GLU A 209 -0.15 14.84 10.27
CA GLU A 209 0.64 15.89 9.61
C GLU A 209 2.10 15.85 10.11
N LEU A 210 3.06 15.78 9.19
CA LEU A 210 4.44 16.19 9.45
C LEU A 210 4.41 17.66 9.90
N LYS A 211 4.87 17.90 11.13
CA LYS A 211 5.01 19.25 11.70
C LYS A 211 6.20 19.99 11.08
N LEU A 212 6.08 20.35 9.81
CA LEU A 212 7.09 21.07 9.03
C LEU A 212 6.93 22.59 9.10
N GLY A 213 5.98 23.10 9.87
CA GLY A 213 5.63 24.53 9.87
C GLY A 213 4.91 24.98 8.59
N LEU A 214 4.43 24.02 7.79
CA LEU A 214 3.73 24.21 6.51
C LEU A 214 2.35 23.53 6.52
N GLU A 215 1.78 23.30 7.70
CA GLU A 215 0.58 22.50 7.94
C GLU A 215 -0.65 23.05 7.19
N THR A 216 -0.67 24.35 6.89
CA THR A 216 -1.76 24.99 6.14
C THR A 216 -1.57 24.95 4.61
N SER A 217 -0.46 24.39 4.12
CA SER A 217 -0.14 24.33 2.71
C SER A 217 -0.57 23.00 2.10
N SER A 218 -1.23 23.03 0.94
CA SER A 218 -1.47 21.85 0.12
C SER A 218 -0.16 21.13 -0.29
N ALA A 219 0.98 21.84 -0.26
CA ALA A 219 2.30 21.23 -0.46
C ALA A 219 2.63 20.21 0.65
N SER A 220 2.11 20.40 1.88
CA SER A 220 2.32 19.44 2.96
C SER A 220 1.77 18.06 2.57
N ALA A 221 0.54 17.99 2.04
CA ALA A 221 -0.09 16.74 1.63
C ALA A 221 0.70 15.98 0.54
N VAL A 222 1.39 16.70 -0.36
CA VAL A 222 2.22 16.10 -1.42
C VAL A 222 3.47 15.43 -0.85
N PHE A 223 4.11 16.06 0.12
CA PHE A 223 5.40 15.59 0.63
C PHE A 223 5.28 14.69 1.85
N ASP A 224 4.31 14.94 2.72
CA ASP A 224 4.24 14.36 4.05
C ASP A 224 4.18 12.81 4.04
N ALA A 225 3.03 12.27 3.63
CA ALA A 225 2.78 10.83 3.67
C ALA A 225 3.85 10.02 2.89
N PRO A 226 4.23 10.37 1.65
CA PRO A 226 5.26 9.63 0.92
C PRO A 226 6.64 9.70 1.58
N HIS A 227 7.03 10.83 2.18
CA HIS A 227 8.35 10.97 2.82
C HIS A 227 8.43 10.26 4.16
N ARG A 228 7.33 10.18 4.93
CA ARG A 228 7.28 9.37 6.16
C ARG A 228 7.52 7.89 5.85
N VAL A 229 6.90 7.36 4.79
CA VAL A 229 7.13 5.98 4.34
C VAL A 229 8.56 5.79 3.84
N ALA A 230 9.09 6.73 3.07
CA ALA A 230 10.48 6.69 2.59
C ALA A 230 11.49 6.59 3.75
N LEU A 231 11.29 7.39 4.80
CA LEU A 231 12.13 7.39 5.99
C LEU A 231 12.00 6.08 6.77
N ALA A 232 10.78 5.59 6.99
CA ALA A 232 10.52 4.35 7.70
C ALA A 232 11.11 3.13 6.97
N ALA A 233 10.95 3.07 5.64
CA ALA A 233 11.55 2.04 4.81
C ALA A 233 13.09 2.12 4.78
N SER A 234 13.67 3.33 4.79
CA SER A 234 15.12 3.50 4.95
C SER A 234 15.60 2.94 6.29
N HIS A 235 14.88 3.20 7.38
CA HIS A 235 15.19 2.66 8.70
C HIS A 235 15.08 1.13 8.74
N LEU A 236 14.05 0.54 8.12
CA LEU A 236 13.89 -0.91 7.96
C LEU A 236 15.10 -1.55 7.26
N ILE A 237 15.52 -0.97 6.13
CA ILE A 237 16.68 -1.44 5.35
C ILE A 237 17.95 -1.36 6.19
N LEU A 238 18.27 -0.18 6.72
CA LEU A 238 19.53 0.08 7.43
C LEU A 238 19.65 -0.70 8.74
N SER A 239 18.53 -1.09 9.35
CA SER A 239 18.50 -1.91 10.55
C SER A 239 18.71 -3.39 10.28
N GLY A 240 18.85 -3.81 9.02
CA GLY A 240 19.13 -5.20 8.63
C GLY A 240 17.96 -6.16 8.85
N VAL A 241 16.72 -5.65 8.95
CA VAL A 241 15.52 -6.49 9.17
C VAL A 241 15.33 -7.46 8.00
N LEU A 242 15.53 -6.99 6.76
CA LEU A 242 15.37 -7.80 5.55
C LEU A 242 16.42 -8.91 5.40
N ASP A 243 17.57 -8.78 6.08
CA ASP A 243 18.59 -9.83 6.13
C ASP A 243 18.25 -10.91 7.17
N ARG A 244 17.78 -10.49 8.34
CA ARG A 244 17.36 -11.41 9.41
C ARG A 244 16.10 -12.17 9.04
N HIS A 245 15.21 -11.56 8.26
CA HIS A 245 13.94 -12.13 7.83
C HIS A 245 13.82 -12.17 6.30
N PRO A 246 14.54 -13.07 5.62
CA PRO A 246 14.61 -13.11 4.16
C PRO A 246 13.31 -13.58 3.48
N THR A 247 12.33 -14.07 4.23
CA THR A 247 11.01 -14.47 3.70
C THR A 247 9.96 -13.36 3.79
N LEU A 248 10.29 -12.22 4.40
CA LEU A 248 9.35 -11.11 4.53
C LEU A 248 8.89 -10.58 3.18
N LYS A 249 7.59 -10.31 3.12
CA LYS A 249 6.93 -9.60 2.03
C LYS A 249 6.47 -8.25 2.57
N VAL A 250 7.09 -7.17 2.10
CA VAL A 250 6.76 -5.80 2.52
C VAL A 250 6.27 -5.01 1.33
N LEU A 251 5.05 -4.50 1.42
CA LEU A 251 4.44 -3.58 0.45
C LEU A 251 4.49 -2.17 1.02
N LEU A 252 5.11 -1.25 0.31
CA LEU A 252 5.22 0.16 0.71
C LEU A 252 4.18 0.99 -0.03
N SER A 253 3.50 1.86 0.71
CA SER A 253 2.58 2.81 0.10
C SER A 253 3.28 3.99 -0.58
N TYR A 254 2.54 4.70 -1.42
CA TYR A 254 2.92 5.95 -2.08
C TYR A 254 4.16 5.86 -2.97
N SER A 255 4.35 4.75 -3.69
CA SER A 255 5.54 4.45 -4.49
C SER A 255 6.83 4.52 -3.65
N SER A 256 6.66 4.50 -2.32
CA SER A 256 7.61 4.83 -1.24
C SER A 256 8.30 6.20 -1.31
N GLY A 257 7.64 7.19 -1.92
CA GLY A 257 8.07 8.58 -1.94
C GLY A 257 9.48 8.77 -2.51
N SER A 258 10.36 9.41 -1.74
CA SER A 258 11.70 9.78 -2.20
C SER A 258 12.76 8.69 -2.04
N LEU A 259 12.44 7.53 -1.42
CA LEU A 259 13.43 6.47 -1.14
C LEU A 259 14.15 5.99 -2.43
N PRO A 260 13.46 5.60 -3.52
CA PRO A 260 14.14 5.10 -4.72
C PRO A 260 15.13 6.12 -5.29
N PHE A 261 14.75 7.40 -5.31
CA PHE A 261 15.57 8.51 -5.80
C PHE A 261 16.76 8.82 -4.89
N LEU A 262 16.57 8.70 -3.57
CA LEU A 262 17.62 8.92 -2.56
C LEU A 262 18.48 7.69 -2.29
N SER A 263 18.23 6.55 -2.95
CA SER A 263 18.92 5.28 -2.72
C SER A 263 20.46 5.36 -2.86
N SER A 264 20.98 6.15 -3.80
CA SER A 264 22.42 6.39 -3.91
C SER A 264 22.97 7.22 -2.75
N ARG A 265 22.20 8.20 -2.26
CA ARG A 265 22.57 8.99 -1.08
C ARG A 265 22.60 8.11 0.18
N LEU A 266 21.59 7.27 0.35
CA LEU A 266 21.51 6.28 1.43
C LEU A 266 22.76 5.38 1.45
N SER A 267 23.15 4.88 0.27
CA SER A 267 24.33 4.02 0.09
C SER A 267 25.65 4.75 0.37
N THR A 268 25.79 6.01 -0.06
CA THR A 268 26.97 6.82 0.24
C THR A 268 27.09 7.08 1.74
N LEU A 269 26.01 7.50 2.39
CA LEU A 269 26.00 7.80 3.83
C LEU A 269 26.33 6.55 4.66
N TYR A 270 25.72 5.40 4.33
CA TYR A 270 26.00 4.14 5.01
C TYR A 270 27.48 3.74 4.95
N ARG A 271 28.16 4.01 3.82
CA ARG A 271 29.60 3.73 3.67
C ARG A 271 30.51 4.76 4.34
N SER A 272 30.10 6.02 4.37
CA SER A 272 30.95 7.12 4.83
C SER A 272 30.89 7.37 6.34
N ASP A 273 29.79 6.98 6.98
CA ASP A 273 29.49 7.40 8.34
C ASP A 273 29.88 6.32 9.36
N PRO A 274 30.87 6.58 10.24
CA PRO A 274 31.23 5.66 11.31
C PRO A 274 30.14 5.50 12.37
N HIS A 275 29.08 6.31 12.44
CA HIS A 275 27.91 6.07 13.29
C HIS A 275 26.91 5.07 12.70
N PHE A 276 26.94 4.84 11.38
CA PHE A 276 26.30 3.68 10.74
C PHE A 276 27.16 2.41 10.85
N THR A 277 28.36 2.52 11.42
CA THR A 277 29.04 1.33 11.94
C THR A 277 28.14 0.79 13.05
N PRO A 278 27.72 -0.50 12.96
CA PRO A 278 26.62 -0.97 13.76
C PRO A 278 26.89 -0.72 15.24
N SER A 279 25.99 0.02 15.87
CA SER A 279 25.86 -0.07 17.32
C SER A 279 25.72 -1.56 17.66
N ARG A 280 26.19 -1.99 18.85
CA ARG A 280 26.12 -3.40 19.27
C ARG A 280 24.71 -4.04 19.17
N GLN A 281 23.67 -3.24 18.93
CA GLN A 281 22.28 -3.67 18.81
C GLN A 281 21.83 -4.05 17.39
N HIS A 282 22.50 -3.60 16.32
CA HIS A 282 22.13 -3.92 14.94
C HIS A 282 23.30 -4.62 14.23
N ALA A 283 23.04 -5.65 13.43
CA ALA A 283 24.09 -6.32 12.66
C ALA A 283 24.45 -5.50 11.40
N ARG A 284 25.69 -5.66 10.89
CA ARG A 284 26.03 -5.16 9.53
C ARG A 284 25.09 -5.80 8.51
N LEU A 285 24.73 -5.03 7.48
CA LEU A 285 23.96 -5.56 6.36
C LEU A 285 24.73 -6.70 5.70
N ALA A 286 24.04 -7.81 5.41
CA ALA A 286 24.62 -8.94 4.72
C ALA A 286 25.07 -8.54 3.30
N ASN A 287 24.28 -7.67 2.65
CA ASN A 287 24.75 -6.92 1.48
C ASN A 287 25.17 -5.50 1.91
N PRO A 288 26.45 -5.11 1.76
CA PRO A 288 26.95 -3.81 2.21
C PRO A 288 26.42 -2.62 1.38
N ASP A 289 25.64 -2.86 0.33
CA ASP A 289 24.99 -1.80 -0.45
C ASP A 289 23.47 -1.73 -0.18
N PRO A 290 22.99 -0.73 0.57
CA PRO A 290 21.57 -0.53 0.84
C PRO A 290 20.68 -0.47 -0.42
N ARG A 291 21.24 -0.09 -1.58
CA ARG A 291 20.48 -0.02 -2.83
C ARG A 291 19.94 -1.38 -3.25
N PHE A 292 20.64 -2.47 -2.92
CA PHE A 292 20.21 -3.83 -3.25
C PHE A 292 18.81 -4.14 -2.72
N TYR A 293 18.48 -3.63 -1.54
CA TYR A 293 17.23 -3.94 -0.85
C TYR A 293 15.97 -3.35 -1.51
N LEU A 294 16.10 -2.44 -2.49
CA LEU A 294 14.93 -1.97 -3.25
C LEU A 294 14.25 -3.11 -4.02
N SER A 295 15.00 -4.08 -4.56
CA SER A 295 14.43 -5.28 -5.20
C SER A 295 13.71 -6.22 -4.24
N ARG A 296 13.92 -6.06 -2.92
CA ARG A 296 13.36 -6.89 -1.86
C ARG A 296 12.02 -6.39 -1.35
N LEU A 297 11.60 -5.21 -1.80
CA LEU A 297 10.38 -4.53 -1.39
C LEU A 297 9.38 -4.50 -2.56
N HIS A 298 8.11 -4.36 -2.22
CA HIS A 298 7.03 -4.11 -3.16
C HIS A 298 6.52 -2.68 -2.97
N TYR A 299 5.97 -2.10 -4.02
CA TYR A 299 5.53 -0.71 -4.06
C TYR A 299 4.14 -0.64 -4.66
N ASP A 300 3.28 0.21 -4.14
CA ASP A 300 2.10 0.61 -4.93
C ASP A 300 2.51 1.58 -6.07
N SER A 301 1.56 1.92 -6.93
CA SER A 301 1.72 2.91 -8.00
C SER A 301 1.27 4.33 -7.59
N LEU A 302 0.78 4.51 -6.36
CA LEU A 302 0.21 5.78 -5.90
C LEU A 302 1.37 6.73 -5.60
N GLY A 303 1.37 7.95 -6.09
CA GLY A 303 2.54 8.86 -6.01
C GLY A 303 3.40 8.89 -7.28
N ALA A 304 3.22 7.95 -8.20
CA ALA A 304 3.76 8.00 -9.56
C ALA A 304 2.59 8.05 -10.57
N TYR A 305 1.85 9.16 -10.59
CA TYR A 305 0.69 9.35 -11.48
C TYR A 305 1.06 9.62 -12.94
N GLY A 306 2.34 9.80 -13.26
CA GLY A 306 2.83 9.95 -14.62
C GLY A 306 3.67 8.76 -15.11
N PRO A 307 3.68 8.49 -16.43
CA PRO A 307 4.40 7.35 -16.98
C PRO A 307 5.92 7.46 -16.83
N GLU A 308 6.47 8.67 -16.81
CA GLU A 308 7.89 8.96 -16.60
C GLU A 308 8.33 8.66 -15.17
N GLU A 309 7.50 9.01 -14.18
CA GLU A 309 7.73 8.72 -12.76
C GLU A 309 7.70 7.20 -12.53
N LEU A 310 6.70 6.50 -13.07
CA LEU A 310 6.61 5.04 -12.98
C LEU A 310 7.79 4.35 -13.68
N GLN A 311 8.19 4.83 -14.85
CA GLN A 311 9.36 4.29 -15.53
C GLN A 311 10.62 4.45 -14.68
N SER A 312 10.78 5.64 -14.08
CA SER A 312 11.92 5.95 -13.22
C SER A 312 11.92 5.06 -11.98
N LEU A 313 10.78 4.91 -11.30
CA LEU A 313 10.61 4.00 -10.17
C LEU A 313 11.02 2.57 -10.55
N ALA A 314 10.45 2.04 -11.63
CA ALA A 314 10.74 0.70 -12.11
C ALA A 314 12.23 0.51 -12.41
N ARG A 315 12.85 1.47 -13.10
CA ARG A 315 14.30 1.44 -13.38
C ARG A 315 15.14 1.44 -12.10
N LEU A 316 14.79 2.26 -11.11
CA LEU A 316 15.50 2.38 -9.83
C LEU A 316 15.40 1.09 -9.00
N ILE A 317 14.25 0.42 -9.04
CA ILE A 317 14.05 -0.89 -8.41
C ILE A 317 14.81 -1.96 -9.19
N GLY A 318 14.62 -2.07 -10.51
CA GLY A 318 15.22 -3.12 -11.31
C GLY A 318 16.74 -3.11 -11.34
N ARG A 319 17.35 -1.90 -11.34
CA ARG A 319 18.82 -1.74 -11.26
C ARG A 319 19.40 -2.15 -9.92
N SER A 320 18.59 -2.33 -8.88
CA SER A 320 19.10 -2.65 -7.54
C SER A 320 19.82 -4.01 -7.49
N GLU A 321 19.44 -4.94 -8.37
CA GLU A 321 20.09 -6.25 -8.51
C GLU A 321 21.58 -6.13 -8.91
N ARG A 322 22.00 -5.02 -9.54
CA ARG A 322 23.42 -4.75 -9.83
C ARG A 322 24.29 -4.70 -8.56
N PHE A 323 23.67 -4.29 -7.45
CA PHE A 323 24.35 -4.16 -6.17
C PHE A 323 24.32 -5.45 -5.36
N LYS A 324 23.82 -6.56 -5.93
CA LYS A 324 23.94 -7.88 -5.31
C LYS A 324 25.41 -8.26 -5.19
N LEU A 325 25.84 -8.60 -3.97
CA LEU A 325 27.20 -9.06 -3.72
C LEU A 325 27.39 -10.48 -4.29
N GLY A 326 28.30 -10.63 -5.25
CA GLY A 326 28.66 -11.91 -5.84
C GLY A 326 29.64 -12.73 -4.99
N LYS A 327 29.83 -14.00 -5.34
CA LYS A 327 30.89 -14.85 -4.75
C LYS A 327 32.25 -14.22 -5.05
N GLY A 328 33.02 -13.89 -4.01
CA GLY A 328 34.33 -13.22 -4.14
C GLY A 328 34.33 -11.71 -3.88
N GLY A 329 33.20 -11.12 -3.47
CA GLY A 329 33.15 -9.71 -3.04
C GLY A 329 33.03 -8.70 -4.18
N THR A 330 32.84 -9.15 -5.42
CA THR A 330 32.57 -8.28 -6.58
C THR A 330 31.07 -8.06 -6.75
N TYR A 331 30.67 -6.82 -7.00
CA TYR A 331 29.29 -6.51 -7.41
C TYR A 331 29.04 -7.02 -8.83
N ASN A 332 27.82 -7.49 -9.07
CA ASN A 332 27.40 -7.86 -10.42
C ASN A 332 27.07 -6.59 -11.22
N THR A 333 28.07 -5.88 -11.72
CA THR A 333 27.87 -4.73 -12.61
C THR A 333 27.87 -5.21 -14.07
N PRO A 334 26.69 -5.44 -14.68
CA PRO A 334 26.63 -5.70 -16.11
C PRO A 334 27.14 -4.49 -16.91
N ALA A 335 27.60 -4.74 -18.13
CA ALA A 335 27.92 -3.66 -19.06
C ALA A 335 26.65 -2.83 -19.31
N LEU A 336 26.72 -1.51 -19.09
CA LEU A 336 25.61 -0.61 -19.35
C LEU A 336 25.29 -0.62 -20.85
N GLY A 337 24.08 -1.04 -21.21
CA GLY A 337 23.59 -1.10 -22.58
C GLY A 337 22.07 -0.98 -22.62
N SER A 338 21.51 -0.55 -23.77
CA SER A 338 20.08 -0.28 -23.91
C SER A 338 19.18 -1.49 -23.61
N GLU A 339 19.66 -2.71 -23.85
CA GLU A 339 18.93 -3.95 -23.57
C GLU A 339 18.83 -4.23 -22.05
N GLU A 340 19.94 -4.11 -21.31
CA GLU A 340 19.91 -4.30 -19.84
C GLU A 340 19.03 -3.23 -19.17
N GLU A 341 19.07 -1.99 -19.65
CA GLU A 341 18.21 -0.94 -19.12
C GLU A 341 16.72 -1.23 -19.33
N ALA A 342 16.35 -1.83 -20.47
CA ALA A 342 14.98 -2.24 -20.73
C ALA A 342 14.56 -3.40 -19.81
N GLU A 343 15.44 -4.38 -19.59
CA GLU A 343 15.18 -5.50 -18.67
C GLU A 343 15.09 -5.05 -17.21
N GLU A 344 15.84 -4.03 -16.79
CA GLU A 344 15.67 -3.42 -15.47
C GLU A 344 14.31 -2.76 -15.30
N VAL A 345 13.84 -2.04 -16.30
CA VAL A 345 12.51 -1.41 -16.24
C VAL A 345 11.42 -2.48 -16.12
N LYS A 346 11.55 -3.61 -16.83
CA LYS A 346 10.61 -4.75 -16.69
C LYS A 346 10.68 -5.38 -15.29
N ARG A 347 11.90 -5.71 -14.83
CA ARG A 347 12.16 -6.31 -13.51
C ARG A 347 11.63 -5.46 -12.36
N GLY A 348 11.76 -4.14 -12.47
CA GLY A 348 11.16 -3.22 -11.51
C GLY A 348 9.64 -3.20 -11.56
N GLY A 349 9.05 -3.33 -12.75
CA GLY A 349 7.60 -3.47 -12.93
C GLY A 349 7.01 -4.67 -12.19
N GLU A 350 7.76 -5.77 -12.02
CA GLU A 350 7.33 -6.94 -11.24
C GLU A 350 7.16 -6.66 -9.73
N ARG A 351 7.67 -5.52 -9.25
CA ARG A 351 7.58 -5.08 -7.84
C ARG A 351 6.54 -3.99 -7.61
N ILE A 352 5.87 -3.50 -8.65
CA ILE A 352 4.90 -2.40 -8.57
C ILE A 352 3.48 -2.96 -8.67
N LEU A 353 2.57 -2.52 -7.80
CA LEU A 353 1.19 -2.96 -7.73
C LEU A 353 0.25 -1.76 -7.91
N PHE A 354 -0.87 -1.95 -8.59
CA PHE A 354 -1.86 -0.89 -8.77
C PHE A 354 -2.61 -0.56 -7.47
N GLY A 355 -2.79 0.74 -7.20
CA GLY A 355 -3.59 1.26 -6.09
C GLY A 355 -4.42 2.47 -6.51
N SER A 356 -5.53 2.75 -5.80
CA SER A 356 -6.43 3.88 -6.09
C SER A 356 -6.50 4.97 -5.03
N ASP A 357 -6.08 4.68 -3.79
CA ASP A 357 -6.25 5.50 -2.60
C ASP A 357 -7.72 5.87 -2.31
N HIS A 358 -8.67 5.13 -2.87
CA HIS A 358 -10.09 5.37 -2.62
C HIS A 358 -10.40 5.16 -1.13
N PRO A 359 -11.13 6.06 -0.44
CA PRO A 359 -11.93 7.18 -0.98
C PRO A 359 -11.31 8.58 -0.79
N VAL A 360 -9.98 8.72 -0.70
CA VAL A 360 -9.30 9.96 -0.25
C VAL A 360 -9.47 11.14 -1.23
N PHE A 361 -9.60 10.88 -2.53
CA PHE A 361 -9.71 11.92 -3.58
C PHE A 361 -10.98 11.75 -4.44
N PRO A 362 -12.17 12.12 -3.94
CA PRO A 362 -13.39 12.03 -4.72
C PRO A 362 -13.33 12.99 -5.93
N PRO A 363 -13.99 12.66 -7.06
CA PRO A 363 -14.04 13.55 -8.22
C PRO A 363 -14.70 14.89 -7.88
N LEU A 364 -14.22 15.99 -8.47
CA LEU A 364 -14.84 17.30 -8.25
C LEU A 364 -16.13 17.43 -9.08
N GLN A 365 -17.09 18.22 -8.61
CA GLN A 365 -18.34 18.49 -9.34
C GLN A 365 -18.10 19.14 -10.71
N GLU A 366 -16.98 19.85 -10.86
CA GLU A 366 -16.57 20.53 -12.10
C GLU A 366 -15.93 19.56 -13.13
N ASP A 367 -15.55 18.35 -12.71
CA ASP A 367 -14.92 17.32 -13.56
C ASP A 367 -15.93 16.50 -14.39
N VAL A 368 -17.20 16.91 -14.43
CA VAL A 368 -18.25 16.27 -15.25
C VAL A 368 -18.13 16.80 -16.68
N PRO A 369 -17.69 15.99 -17.67
CA PRO A 369 -17.62 16.47 -19.04
C PRO A 369 -19.03 16.76 -19.58
N GLU A 370 -19.22 17.88 -20.28
CA GLU A 370 -20.50 18.22 -20.95
C GLU A 370 -20.95 17.15 -21.96
N GLN A 371 -20.07 16.23 -22.36
CA GLN A 371 -20.36 15.15 -23.29
C GLN A 371 -19.88 13.78 -22.75
N GLY A 372 -20.82 12.98 -22.23
CA GLY A 372 -20.80 11.53 -22.44
C GLY A 372 -20.51 10.62 -21.25
N TYR A 373 -20.34 11.12 -20.03
CA TYR A 373 -20.37 10.29 -18.82
C TYR A 373 -21.34 10.90 -17.80
N ASP A 374 -22.40 10.19 -17.44
CA ASP A 374 -23.47 10.67 -16.54
C ASP A 374 -22.99 10.92 -15.08
N THR A 375 -21.70 10.71 -14.77
CA THR A 375 -21.09 10.85 -13.45
C THR A 375 -19.56 11.00 -13.59
N PRO A 376 -18.86 11.68 -12.66
CA PRO A 376 -17.41 11.88 -12.76
C PRO A 376 -16.61 10.63 -12.35
N GLN A 377 -15.44 10.42 -12.96
CA GLN A 377 -14.53 9.28 -12.67
C GLN A 377 -13.46 9.70 -11.66
N TRP A 378 -12.98 8.76 -10.84
CA TRP A 378 -11.87 9.01 -9.92
C TRP A 378 -10.56 9.20 -10.67
N GLY A 379 -10.01 10.42 -10.62
CA GLY A 379 -8.75 10.79 -11.27
C GLY A 379 -7.61 9.86 -10.85
N SER A 380 -7.49 9.53 -9.56
CA SER A 380 -6.47 8.61 -9.05
C SER A 380 -6.45 7.24 -9.75
N VAL A 381 -7.62 6.73 -10.15
CA VAL A 381 -7.74 5.47 -10.92
C VAL A 381 -7.38 5.68 -12.39
N VAL A 382 -7.96 6.71 -13.01
CA VAL A 382 -7.80 6.95 -14.46
C VAL A 382 -6.35 7.32 -14.79
N ASP A 383 -5.75 8.20 -13.99
CA ASP A 383 -4.38 8.66 -14.16
C ASP A 383 -3.40 7.52 -13.89
N GLY A 384 -3.61 6.75 -12.80
CA GLY A 384 -2.77 5.58 -12.49
C GLY A 384 -2.78 4.53 -13.61
N LEU A 385 -3.95 4.18 -14.14
CA LEU A 385 -4.07 3.24 -15.27
C LEU A 385 -3.48 3.81 -16.57
N THR A 386 -3.64 5.11 -16.80
CA THR A 386 -3.06 5.80 -17.96
C THR A 386 -1.54 5.81 -17.87
N ALA A 387 -0.98 6.10 -16.70
CA ALA A 387 0.45 6.04 -16.45
C ALA A 387 1.00 4.64 -16.74
N ILE A 388 0.39 3.58 -16.19
CA ILE A 388 0.80 2.19 -16.45
C ILE A 388 0.76 1.85 -17.94
N ARG A 389 -0.27 2.31 -18.66
CA ARG A 389 -0.40 2.08 -20.11
C ARG A 389 0.73 2.76 -20.88
N LEU A 390 1.07 3.99 -20.51
CA LEU A 390 2.00 4.85 -21.25
C LEU A 390 3.46 4.69 -20.81
N THR A 391 3.74 3.99 -19.71
CA THR A 391 5.10 3.69 -19.26
C THR A 391 5.90 2.97 -20.36
N ARG A 392 6.99 3.60 -20.78
CA ARG A 392 7.89 3.07 -21.82
C ARG A 392 8.76 1.96 -21.26
N GLY A 393 9.06 0.96 -22.09
CA GLY A 393 9.87 -0.21 -21.70
C GLY A 393 9.07 -1.36 -21.10
N TRP A 394 7.78 -1.16 -20.76
CA TRP A 394 6.87 -2.24 -20.41
C TRP A 394 6.21 -2.83 -21.64
N ASP A 395 6.25 -4.14 -21.74
CA ASP A 395 5.42 -4.92 -22.65
C ASP A 395 4.05 -5.19 -22.02
N GLU A 396 3.18 -5.87 -22.78
CA GLU A 396 1.83 -6.18 -22.33
C GLU A 396 1.82 -7.14 -21.13
N GLU A 397 2.85 -7.96 -20.99
CA GLU A 397 2.98 -8.84 -19.83
C GLU A 397 3.29 -8.07 -18.56
N THR A 398 4.24 -7.14 -18.63
CA THR A 398 4.61 -6.28 -17.50
C THR A 398 3.43 -5.40 -17.09
N ARG A 399 2.69 -4.82 -18.06
CA ARG A 399 1.47 -4.06 -17.75
C ARG A 399 0.43 -4.91 -17.04
N ARG A 400 0.16 -6.13 -17.53
CA ARG A 400 -0.77 -7.09 -16.89
C ARG A 400 -0.30 -7.48 -15.49
N ALA A 401 1.01 -7.58 -15.28
CA ALA A 401 1.59 -7.84 -13.98
C ALA A 401 1.30 -6.67 -13.02
N VAL A 402 1.57 -5.42 -13.42
CA VAL A 402 1.37 -4.23 -12.57
C VAL A 402 -0.10 -4.01 -12.20
N VAL A 403 -1.03 -4.16 -13.15
CA VAL A 403 -2.47 -3.94 -12.90
C VAL A 403 -3.12 -5.00 -12.01
N GLY A 404 -2.50 -6.17 -11.82
CA GLY A 404 -3.07 -7.18 -10.92
C GLY A 404 -2.27 -8.47 -10.78
N GLY A 405 -1.54 -8.91 -11.79
CA GLY A 405 -0.77 -10.16 -11.71
C GLY A 405 0.27 -10.19 -10.57
N ASN A 406 0.85 -9.04 -10.23
CA ASN A 406 1.76 -8.89 -9.09
C ASN A 406 1.02 -9.04 -7.76
N ALA A 407 -0.19 -8.47 -7.64
CA ALA A 407 -1.03 -8.60 -6.47
C ALA A 407 -1.45 -10.06 -6.25
N GLN A 408 -1.87 -10.77 -7.31
CA GLN A 408 -2.20 -12.21 -7.24
C GLN A 408 -1.04 -13.03 -6.69
N ARG A 409 0.19 -12.80 -7.21
CA ARG A 409 1.38 -13.53 -6.75
C ARG A 409 1.80 -13.17 -5.33
N LEU A 410 1.72 -11.89 -4.96
CA LEU A 410 2.17 -11.41 -3.65
C LEU A 410 1.22 -11.86 -2.53
N LEU A 411 -0.08 -11.73 -2.77
CA LEU A 411 -1.16 -11.87 -1.79
C LEU A 411 -1.87 -13.23 -1.85
N GLY A 412 -1.67 -14.02 -2.90
CA GLY A 412 -2.30 -15.33 -3.06
C GLY A 412 -3.77 -15.27 -3.46
N LEU A 413 -4.13 -14.30 -4.31
CA LEU A 413 -5.49 -14.02 -4.79
C LEU A 413 -5.91 -14.80 -6.03
#